data_AF-A0A1J3DDF5-F1
#
_entry.id   AF-A0A1J3DDF5-F1
#
_cell.length_a   1.000
_cell.length_b   1.000
_cell.length_c   1.000
_cell.angle_alpha   90.00
_cell.angle_beta   90.00
_cell.angle_gamma   90.00
#
_symmetry.space_group_name_H-M   'P 1'
#
loop_
_entity.id
_entity.type
_entity.pdbx_description
1 polymer ?
#
loop_
_entity_poly.entity_id
_entity_poly.type
_entity_poly.pdbx_seq_one_letter_code
_entity_poly.pdbx_strand_id
1 'polypeptide(L)'
;RDWEDDLSFNQLSLDDDTKFSDGNNPCSESRSMDHDKEEKAKEGEITRLRRDMKENLFCYIPPRVKVKRLDSYLHYARKKEDGGLIYAAHADYYILLRVCAQVVEIDARNMHRGVMSFERRLAWIEKRIDQVLHLTPPCMFMSQTGS
;
A
#
# COMPACT_ATOMS: atom_id res chain seq x y z
N ARG A 1 19.80 -13.68 7.31
CA ARG A 1 19.75 -12.22 7.08
C ARG A 1 18.42 -11.75 7.63
N ASP A 2 18.47 -11.29 8.87
CA ASP A 2 17.38 -10.63 9.59
C ASP A 2 17.31 -9.21 9.04
N TRP A 3 16.17 -8.77 8.52
CA TRP A 3 16.02 -7.48 7.83
C TRP A 3 14.91 -6.64 8.49
N GLU A 4 14.81 -6.70 9.83
CA GLU A 4 13.87 -5.85 10.58
C GLU A 4 14.22 -4.34 10.50
N ASP A 5 15.35 -3.94 9.88
CA ASP A 5 15.90 -2.59 10.07
C ASP A 5 15.91 -1.65 8.85
N ASP A 6 15.58 -2.10 7.63
CA ASP A 6 15.78 -1.28 6.43
C ASP A 6 14.49 -0.71 5.82
N LEU A 7 13.68 0.02 6.59
CA LEU A 7 12.86 1.13 6.05
C LEU A 7 12.64 2.15 7.16
N SER A 8 13.31 3.30 7.07
CA SER A 8 13.12 4.40 7.99
C SER A 8 11.68 4.92 7.88
N PHE A 9 10.93 4.63 8.94
CA PHE A 9 9.55 5.02 9.20
C PHE A 9 9.32 6.55 9.24
N ASN A 10 10.39 7.34 9.18
CA ASN A 10 10.40 8.78 9.43
C ASN A 10 9.75 9.65 8.33
N GLN A 11 9.10 9.06 7.31
CA GLN A 11 8.31 9.81 6.31
C GLN A 11 6.81 9.58 6.40
N LEU A 12 6.33 8.67 7.27
CA LEU A 12 4.92 8.57 7.63
C LEU A 12 4.77 9.23 8.99
N SER A 13 4.74 10.56 8.99
CA SER A 13 4.46 11.37 10.18
C SER A 13 3.16 10.86 10.81
N LEU A 14 3.29 10.44 12.07
CA LEU A 14 2.19 10.16 13.00
C LEU A 14 1.81 11.49 13.64
N ASP A 15 1.40 12.46 12.83
CA ASP A 15 0.79 13.67 13.35
C ASP A 15 -0.71 13.58 13.08
N ASP A 16 -1.44 13.29 14.16
CA ASP A 16 -2.89 13.46 14.26
C ASP A 16 -3.19 14.96 14.18
N ASP A 17 -3.24 15.51 12.97
CA ASP A 17 -3.74 16.86 12.72
C ASP A 17 -4.85 16.80 11.68
N THR A 18 -6.06 16.68 12.20
CA THR A 18 -7.30 16.96 11.47
C THR A 18 -7.33 18.45 11.13
N LYS A 19 -6.81 18.83 9.97
CA LYS A 19 -7.08 20.15 9.37
C LYS A 19 -7.50 20.01 7.91
N PHE A 20 -8.82 19.94 7.73
CA PHE A 20 -9.45 20.34 6.48
C PHE A 20 -9.18 21.85 6.30
N SER A 21 -8.37 22.21 5.31
CA SER A 21 -8.20 23.61 4.93
C SER A 21 -9.45 24.07 4.16
N ASP A 22 -10.31 24.84 4.84
CA ASP A 22 -11.40 25.58 4.21
C ASP A 22 -10.85 26.70 3.34
N GLY A 23 -10.92 26.52 2.03
CA GLY A 23 -10.79 27.61 1.07
C GLY A 23 -12.05 28.49 1.12
N ASN A 24 -11.98 29.59 1.86
CA ASN A 24 -13.05 30.61 1.90
C ASN A 24 -13.29 31.20 0.51
N ASN A 25 -14.45 30.93 -0.07
CA ASN A 25 -15.04 31.72 -1.16
C ASN A 25 -16.44 32.20 -0.70
N PRO A 26 -16.70 33.51 -0.57
CA PRO A 26 -17.99 34.01 -0.13
C PRO A 26 -18.92 34.10 -1.33
N CYS A 27 -19.75 33.08 -1.56
CA CYS A 27 -20.96 33.26 -2.35
C CYS A 27 -22.04 32.22 -2.07
N SER A 28 -23.21 32.76 -1.73
CA SER A 28 -24.54 32.16 -1.86
C SER A 28 -24.98 31.14 -0.81
N GLU A 29 -25.72 31.70 0.15
CA GLU A 29 -26.61 31.08 1.10
C GLU A 29 -27.71 30.28 0.39
N SER A 30 -27.48 28.97 0.24
CA SER A 30 -28.47 27.93 -0.05
C SER A 30 -27.87 26.57 0.32
N ARG A 31 -27.41 26.39 1.57
CA ARG A 31 -26.81 25.11 2.01
C ARG A 31 -27.93 24.08 2.24
N SER A 32 -28.04 23.19 1.27
CA SER A 32 -28.93 22.03 1.20
C SER A 32 -28.71 21.06 2.36
N MET A 33 -29.77 20.75 3.13
CA MET A 33 -29.77 19.75 4.20
C MET A 33 -29.33 18.33 3.78
N ASP A 34 -29.25 18.06 2.48
CA ASP A 34 -28.83 16.76 1.95
C ASP A 34 -27.29 16.58 1.95
N HIS A 35 -26.52 17.68 1.83
CA HIS A 35 -25.05 17.61 1.91
C HIS A 35 -24.56 17.20 3.31
N ASP A 36 -25.18 17.75 4.36
CA ASP A 36 -24.82 17.46 5.75
C ASP A 36 -25.13 16.00 6.16
N LYS A 37 -26.17 15.40 5.58
CA LYS A 37 -26.53 13.99 5.81
C LYS A 37 -25.54 13.04 5.13
N GLU A 38 -25.15 13.36 3.90
CA GLU A 38 -24.21 12.54 3.14
C GLU A 38 -22.81 12.55 3.78
N GLU A 39 -22.36 13.70 4.29
CA GLU A 39 -21.07 13.83 4.97
C GLU A 39 -21.04 13.02 6.28
N LYS A 40 -22.10 13.09 7.09
CA LYS A 40 -22.23 12.27 8.31
C LYS A 40 -22.31 10.77 8.02
N ALA A 41 -22.95 10.36 6.93
CA ALA A 41 -23.00 8.96 6.53
C ALA A 41 -21.60 8.44 6.14
N LYS A 42 -20.83 9.25 5.39
CA LYS A 42 -19.43 8.93 5.03
C LYS A 42 -18.54 8.80 6.27
N GLU A 43 -18.71 9.69 7.25
CA GLU A 43 -17.95 9.62 8.50
C GLU A 43 -18.28 8.38 9.33
N GLY A 44 -19.54 7.95 9.34
CA GLY A 44 -19.97 6.69 9.96
C GLY A 44 -19.27 5.47 9.35
N GLU A 45 -19.23 5.39 8.01
CA GLU A 45 -18.57 4.29 7.30
C GLU A 45 -17.04 4.29 7.51
N ILE A 46 -16.39 5.46 7.52
CA ILE A 46 -14.96 5.58 7.81
C ILE A 46 -14.66 5.12 9.25
N THR A 47 -15.52 5.49 10.21
CA THR A 47 -15.37 5.05 11.61
C THR A 47 -15.50 3.54 11.74
N ARG A 48 -16.43 2.92 10.99
CA ARG A 48 -16.59 1.47 10.93
C ARG A 48 -15.37 0.79 10.32
N LEU A 49 -14.82 1.34 9.24
CA LEU A 49 -13.60 0.84 8.60
C LEU A 49 -12.39 0.92 9.55
N ARG A 50 -12.19 2.05 10.25
CA ARG A 50 -11.14 2.22 11.26
C ARG A 50 -11.21 1.15 12.34
N ARG A 51 -12.42 0.84 12.81
CA ARG A 51 -12.65 -0.22 13.80
C ARG A 51 -12.30 -1.60 13.25
N ASP A 52 -12.80 -1.95 12.06
CA ASP A 52 -12.51 -3.25 11.42
C ASP A 52 -11.01 -3.44 11.19
N MET A 53 -10.31 -2.41 10.72
CA MET A 53 -8.84 -2.44 10.58
C MET A 53 -8.16 -2.74 11.91
N LYS A 54 -8.54 -2.03 12.99
CA LYS A 54 -7.97 -2.23 14.32
C LYS A 54 -8.22 -3.65 14.85
N GLU A 55 -9.43 -4.18 14.69
CA GLU A 55 -9.79 -5.55 15.08
C GLU A 55 -8.94 -6.61 14.37
N ASN A 56 -8.52 -6.33 13.13
CA ASN A 56 -7.63 -7.19 12.35
C ASN A 56 -6.12 -6.90 12.55
N LEU A 57 -5.76 -6.04 13.51
CA LEU A 57 -4.40 -5.56 13.81
C LEU A 57 -3.74 -4.73 12.70
N PHE A 58 -4.55 -4.04 11.90
CA PHE A 58 -4.09 -3.06 10.92
C PHE A 58 -4.27 -1.63 11.46
N CYS A 59 -3.23 -0.81 11.34
CA CYS A 59 -3.36 0.63 11.56
C CYS A 59 -4.11 1.27 10.40
N TYR A 60 -5.09 2.11 10.71
CA TYR A 60 -5.75 2.90 9.69
C TYR A 60 -4.76 3.93 9.14
N ILE A 61 -4.50 3.84 7.83
CA ILE A 61 -3.85 4.87 7.04
C ILE A 61 -4.85 5.28 5.96
N PRO A 62 -5.11 6.58 5.73
CA PRO A 62 -6.05 7.03 4.71
C PRO A 62 -5.77 6.41 3.33
N PRO A 63 -6.80 6.23 2.47
CA PRO A 63 -6.61 5.80 1.08
C PRO A 63 -5.60 6.65 0.34
N ARG A 64 -4.91 6.07 -0.63
CA ARG A 64 -3.89 6.79 -1.38
C ARG A 64 -4.52 7.81 -2.31
N VAL A 65 -4.02 9.03 -2.25
CA VAL A 65 -4.41 10.10 -3.17
C VAL A 65 -3.67 9.98 -4.52
N LYS A 66 -2.44 9.44 -4.50
CA LYS A 66 -1.63 9.20 -5.71
C LYS A 66 -0.93 7.85 -5.60
N VAL A 67 -1.36 6.88 -6.40
CA VAL A 67 -0.63 5.61 -6.57
C VAL A 67 0.55 5.91 -7.50
N LYS A 68 1.78 5.92 -6.98
CA LYS A 68 2.99 6.06 -7.82
C LYS A 68 2.98 4.94 -8.88
N ARG A 69 3.48 5.25 -10.08
CA ARG A 69 3.39 4.41 -11.29
C ARG A 69 3.92 2.99 -11.05
N LEU A 70 3.41 2.07 -11.88
CA LEU A 70 3.59 0.59 -11.89
C LEU A 70 5.04 0.07 -11.79
N ASP A 71 6.05 0.92 -11.77
CA ASP A 71 7.46 0.54 -11.86
C ASP A 71 8.03 0.00 -10.53
N SER A 72 7.24 0.00 -9.46
CA SER A 72 7.66 -0.55 -8.16
C SER A 72 6.53 -1.27 -7.43
N TYR A 73 6.79 -2.49 -6.97
CA TYR A 73 5.90 -3.21 -6.05
C TYR A 73 5.69 -2.45 -4.75
N LEU A 74 4.55 -2.70 -4.13
CA LEU A 74 4.13 -1.93 -2.99
C LEU A 74 4.69 -2.48 -1.68
N HIS A 75 5.63 -1.77 -1.07
CA HIS A 75 6.26 -2.25 0.15
C HIS A 75 5.50 -1.80 1.40
N TYR A 76 4.73 -2.70 2.00
CA TYR A 76 4.18 -2.51 3.34
C TYR A 76 5.09 -3.15 4.41
N ALA A 77 5.44 -2.37 5.41
CA ALA A 77 6.22 -2.84 6.55
C ALA A 77 5.31 -3.39 7.66
N ARG A 78 5.89 -4.25 8.51
CA ARG A 78 5.27 -4.69 9.77
C ARG A 78 6.03 -4.03 10.91
N LYS A 79 5.32 -3.45 11.87
CA LYS A 79 5.92 -2.91 13.09
C LYS A 79 5.68 -3.92 14.22
N LYS A 80 6.71 -4.16 15.03
CA LYS A 80 6.52 -4.78 16.36
C LYS A 80 6.24 -3.65 17.35
N GLU A 81 5.11 -3.71 18.04
CA GLU A 81 4.76 -2.79 19.11
C GLU A 81 4.25 -3.62 20.29
N ASP A 82 4.84 -3.42 21.47
CA ASP A 82 4.48 -4.07 22.74
C ASP A 82 4.20 -5.58 22.65
N GLY A 83 5.08 -6.31 21.95
CA GLY A 83 5.00 -7.78 21.81
C GLY A 83 4.03 -8.30 20.74
N GLY A 84 3.29 -7.41 20.06
CA GLY A 84 2.42 -7.72 18.92
C GLY A 84 2.97 -7.22 17.58
N LEU A 85 2.62 -7.89 16.47
CA LEU A 85 2.86 -7.34 15.12
C LEU A 85 1.65 -6.52 14.68
N ILE A 86 1.87 -5.24 14.43
CA ILE A 86 0.90 -4.31 13.85
C ILE A 86 1.26 -4.08 12.39
N TYR A 87 0.23 -4.16 11.54
CA TYR A 87 0.37 -4.04 10.09
C TYR A 87 -0.02 -2.62 9.66
N ALA A 88 0.94 -1.87 9.12
CA ALA A 88 0.69 -0.52 8.61
C ALA A 88 0.29 -0.61 7.14
N ALA A 89 -1.01 -0.48 6.85
CA ALA A 89 -1.52 -0.54 5.48
C ALA A 89 -2.55 0.56 5.21
N HIS A 90 -2.62 1.01 3.95
CA HIS A 90 -3.62 2.00 3.54
C HIS A 90 -5.00 1.35 3.44
N ALA A 91 -6.06 2.12 3.71
CA ALA A 91 -7.43 1.66 3.78
C ALA A 91 -7.95 1.06 2.46
N ASP A 92 -7.61 1.65 1.32
CA ASP A 92 -7.91 1.14 -0.03
C ASP A 92 -7.35 -0.27 -0.26
N TYR A 93 -6.08 -0.48 0.06
CA TYR A 93 -5.45 -1.80 -0.01
C TYR A 93 -6.05 -2.79 0.99
N TYR A 94 -6.32 -2.34 2.22
CA TYR A 94 -6.90 -3.19 3.25
C TYR A 94 -8.28 -3.71 2.84
N ILE A 95 -9.12 -2.89 2.20
CA ILE A 95 -10.42 -3.33 1.69
C ILE A 95 -10.24 -4.48 0.69
N LEU A 96 -9.36 -4.32 -0.29
CA LEU A 96 -9.09 -5.39 -1.27
C LEU A 96 -8.58 -6.66 -0.57
N LEU A 97 -7.64 -6.48 0.36
CA LEU A 97 -7.08 -7.57 1.15
C LEU A 97 -8.17 -8.32 1.94
N ARG A 98 -9.09 -7.59 2.59
CA ARG A 98 -10.21 -8.16 3.37
C ARG A 98 -11.17 -8.94 2.50
N VAL A 99 -11.58 -8.37 1.37
CA VAL A 99 -12.48 -9.04 0.43
C VAL A 99 -11.87 -10.35 -0.06
N CYS A 100 -10.60 -10.32 -0.49
CA CYS A 100 -9.91 -11.55 -0.91
C CYS A 100 -9.79 -12.56 0.23
N ALA A 101 -9.47 -12.12 1.44
CA ALA A 101 -9.34 -12.98 2.61
C ALA A 101 -10.68 -13.66 2.97
N GLN A 102 -11.80 -12.94 2.85
CA GLN A 102 -13.15 -13.48 3.06
C GLN A 102 -13.50 -14.55 2.03
N VAL A 103 -13.19 -14.31 0.74
CA VAL A 103 -13.49 -15.27 -0.35
C VAL A 103 -12.79 -16.61 -0.13
N VAL A 104 -11.59 -16.61 0.44
CA VAL A 104 -10.80 -17.83 0.69
C VAL A 104 -10.86 -18.29 2.16
N GLU A 105 -11.72 -17.67 2.97
CA GLU A 105 -11.95 -18.01 4.39
C GLU A 105 -10.68 -18.01 5.26
N ILE A 106 -9.78 -17.04 5.06
CA ILE A 106 -8.59 -16.86 5.90
C ILE A 106 -8.55 -15.50 6.60
N ASP A 107 -7.74 -15.42 7.66
CA ASP A 107 -7.40 -14.13 8.27
C ASP A 107 -6.78 -13.15 7.27
N ALA A 108 -7.21 -11.89 7.33
CA ALA A 108 -6.62 -10.79 6.56
C ALA A 108 -5.09 -10.73 6.69
N ARG A 109 -4.55 -10.99 7.89
CA ARG A 109 -3.10 -11.04 8.15
C ARG A 109 -2.39 -12.13 7.35
N ASN A 110 -3.03 -13.29 7.16
CA ASN A 110 -2.46 -14.37 6.37
C ASN A 110 -2.49 -14.02 4.88
N MET A 111 -3.58 -13.41 4.41
CA MET A 111 -3.65 -12.86 3.05
C MET A 111 -2.52 -11.85 2.81
N HIS A 112 -2.29 -10.94 3.75
CA HIS A 112 -1.23 -9.93 3.66
C HIS A 112 0.17 -10.55 3.60
N ARG A 113 0.45 -11.55 4.45
CA ARG A 113 1.72 -12.31 4.38
C ARG A 113 1.90 -13.01 3.03
N GLY A 114 0.82 -13.54 2.46
CA GLY A 114 0.80 -14.12 1.12
C GLY A 114 1.21 -13.11 0.07
N VAL A 115 0.51 -11.97 0.01
CA VAL A 115 0.81 -10.86 -0.92
C VAL A 115 2.27 -10.42 -0.81
N MET A 116 2.77 -10.16 0.40
CA MET A 116 4.17 -9.76 0.61
C MET A 116 5.18 -10.81 0.13
N SER A 117 4.84 -12.10 0.25
CA SER A 117 5.69 -13.19 -0.22
C SER A 117 5.69 -13.28 -1.75
N PHE A 118 4.53 -13.07 -2.37
CA PHE A 118 4.38 -13.01 -3.82
C PHE A 118 5.15 -11.84 -4.43
N GLU A 119 5.00 -10.62 -3.88
CA GLU A 119 5.72 -9.44 -4.35
C GLU A 119 7.25 -9.61 -4.27
N ARG A 120 7.76 -10.18 -3.17
CA ARG A 120 9.19 -10.48 -3.04
C ARG A 120 9.66 -11.47 -4.10
N ARG A 121 8.84 -12.48 -4.40
CA ARG A 121 9.18 -13.48 -5.41
C ARG A 121 9.16 -12.87 -6.81
N LEU A 122 8.22 -11.98 -7.10
CA LEU A 122 8.17 -11.24 -8.37
C LEU A 122 9.41 -10.36 -8.55
N ALA A 123 9.75 -9.54 -7.55
CA ALA A 123 10.96 -8.72 -7.58
C ALA A 123 12.25 -9.56 -7.77
N TRP A 124 12.30 -10.75 -7.17
CA TRP A 124 13.42 -11.68 -7.39
C TRP A 124 13.46 -12.23 -8.82
N ILE A 125 12.31 -12.55 -9.42
CA ILE A 125 12.23 -13.03 -10.81
C ILE A 125 12.66 -11.93 -11.77
N GLU A 126 12.16 -10.70 -11.61
CA GLU A 126 12.54 -9.55 -12.44
C GLU A 126 14.04 -9.31 -12.43
N LYS A 127 14.64 -9.26 -11.23
CA LYS A 127 16.09 -9.13 -11.09
C LYS A 127 16.86 -10.23 -11.83
N ARG A 128 16.35 -11.47 -11.85
CA ARG A 128 16.98 -12.57 -12.58
C ARG A 128 16.82 -12.42 -14.10
N ILE A 129 15.67 -11.94 -14.56
CA ILE A 129 15.43 -11.67 -15.98
C ILE A 129 16.40 -10.59 -16.45
N ASP A 130 16.51 -9.48 -15.72
CA ASP A 130 17.44 -8.39 -16.04
C ASP A 130 18.88 -8.90 -16.13
N GLN A 131 19.31 -9.71 -15.16
CA GLN A 131 20.63 -10.34 -15.18
C GLN A 131 20.85 -11.18 -16.45
N VAL A 132 19.90 -12.04 -16.82
CA VAL A 132 20.02 -12.89 -18.00
C VAL A 132 20.05 -12.07 -19.29
N LEU A 133 19.21 -11.04 -19.40
CA LEU A 133 19.17 -10.16 -20.57
C LEU A 133 20.48 -9.38 -20.73
N HIS A 134 21.03 -8.85 -19.62
CA HIS A 134 22.31 -8.15 -19.62
C HIS A 134 23.55 -9.06 -19.76
N LEU A 135 23.39 -10.38 -19.55
CA LEU A 135 24.43 -11.37 -19.79
C LEU A 135 24.50 -11.84 -21.25
N THR A 136 23.64 -11.35 -22.15
CA THR A 136 23.76 -11.65 -23.59
C THR A 136 25.12 -11.15 -24.08
N PRO A 137 26.07 -12.04 -24.41
CA PRO A 137 27.36 -11.61 -24.95
C PRO A 137 27.09 -10.95 -26.32
N PRO A 138 27.90 -9.97 -26.74
CA PRO A 138 27.90 -9.57 -28.15
C PRO A 138 28.06 -10.84 -28.97
N CYS A 139 27.03 -11.16 -29.77
CA CYS A 139 27.10 -12.20 -30.77
C CYS A 139 28.44 -12.02 -31.49
N MET A 140 29.28 -13.05 -31.45
CA MET A 140 30.58 -13.01 -32.08
C MET A 140 30.41 -12.62 -33.53
N PHE A 141 30.74 -11.36 -33.87
CA PHE A 141 31.09 -11.01 -35.23
C PHE A 141 32.43 -11.69 -35.50
N MET A 142 32.37 -12.97 -35.89
CA MET A 142 33.47 -13.60 -36.60
C MET A 142 33.62 -12.90 -37.93
N SER A 143 34.36 -11.80 -37.98
CA SER A 143 34.95 -11.32 -39.23
C SER A 143 36.27 -12.07 -39.43
N GLN A 144 36.16 -13.31 -39.92
CA GLN A 144 37.22 -13.90 -40.73
C GLN A 144 36.88 -13.65 -42.20
N THR A 145 37.52 -12.64 -42.78
CA THR A 145 37.92 -12.54 -44.19
C THR A 145 39.07 -11.52 -44.16
N GLY A 146 40.32 -11.80 -44.52
CA GLY A 146 40.83 -12.73 -45.51
C GLY A 146 41.82 -11.93 -46.35
N SER A 147 43.07 -12.40 -46.38
CA SER A 147 44.20 -12.01 -47.23
C SER A 147 45.10 -10.85 -46.82
#